data_AF-A0AA40EPB6-F1
#
_entry.id   AF-A0AA40EPB6-F1
#
_cell.length_a   1.000
_cell.length_b   1.000
_cell.length_c   1.000
_cell.angle_alpha   90.00
_cell.angle_beta   90.00
_cell.angle_gamma   90.00
#
_symmetry.space_group_name_H-M   'P 1'
#
loop_
_entity.id
_entity.type
_entity.pdbx_description
1 polymer ?
#
loop_
_entity_poly.entity_id
_entity_poly.type
_entity_poly.pdbx_seq_one_letter_code
_entity_poly.pdbx_strand_id
1 'polypeptide(L)'
;MSAPNGAHAAAGPQKPGPLTDRDADEWKARVNDVLARPSEHLNSKSPESSQPWINSLWGCFMPIDTCLITCCVPCVTFGKTHHRMRNNGNLNEFSPVNTSCLLLCGSAVVCLSVVPVAMQRADIRAKYNLEGNCISDLLLACCCGLCNMVQQDKEVADREKGGAVEEQYQAPGGMTYPVKQ
;
A
#
# COMPACT_ATOMS: atom_id res chain seq x y z
N MET A 1 -53.30 -31.30 17.07
CA MET A 1 -51.99 -31.57 16.47
C MET A 1 -51.22 -30.26 16.46
N SER A 2 -50.39 -30.03 17.47
CA SER A 2 -49.62 -28.79 17.63
C SER A 2 -48.21 -29.01 17.08
N ALA A 3 -47.80 -28.24 16.08
CA ALA A 3 -46.43 -28.27 15.57
C ALA A 3 -45.50 -27.46 16.51
N PRO A 4 -44.25 -27.89 16.75
CA PRO A 4 -43.32 -27.10 17.55
C PRO A 4 -42.72 -25.97 16.72
N ASN A 5 -42.70 -24.77 17.31
CA ASN A 5 -41.96 -23.61 16.81
C ASN A 5 -40.46 -23.93 16.77
N GLY A 6 -39.88 -23.95 15.58
CA GLY A 6 -38.43 -23.99 15.39
C GLY A 6 -37.80 -22.69 15.88
N ALA A 7 -37.02 -22.77 16.95
CA ALA A 7 -36.15 -21.69 17.39
C ALA A 7 -35.06 -21.49 16.33
N HIS A 8 -35.09 -20.36 15.63
CA HIS A 8 -33.95 -19.92 14.83
C HIS A 8 -32.80 -19.55 15.76
N ALA A 9 -31.73 -20.33 15.71
CA ALA A 9 -30.46 -20.02 16.36
C ALA A 9 -29.95 -18.66 15.86
N ALA A 10 -29.63 -17.75 16.79
CA ALA A 10 -29.01 -16.48 16.48
C ALA A 10 -27.65 -16.75 15.81
N ALA A 11 -27.49 -16.28 14.56
CA ALA A 11 -26.22 -16.36 13.85
C ALA A 11 -25.19 -15.48 14.59
N GLY A 12 -24.03 -16.05 14.91
CA GLY A 12 -22.90 -15.29 15.43
C GLY A 12 -22.41 -14.23 14.43
N PRO A 13 -21.51 -13.32 14.84
CA PRO A 13 -21.04 -12.23 13.98
C PRO A 13 -20.43 -12.80 12.70
N GLN A 14 -21.09 -12.58 11.57
CA GLN A 14 -20.54 -12.94 10.26
C GLN A 14 -19.39 -11.97 9.96
N LYS A 15 -18.20 -12.50 9.67
CA LYS A 15 -17.13 -11.68 9.11
C LYS A 15 -17.63 -11.09 7.78
N PRO A 16 -17.50 -9.77 7.56
CA PRO A 16 -17.94 -9.15 6.31
C PRO A 16 -17.26 -9.85 5.12
N GLY A 17 -18.00 -9.97 4.01
CA GLY A 17 -17.50 -10.64 2.81
C GLY A 17 -16.28 -9.93 2.20
N PRO A 18 -15.64 -10.54 1.18
CA PRO A 18 -14.45 -9.98 0.53
C PRO A 18 -14.66 -8.58 -0.07
N LEU A 19 -15.90 -8.25 -0.45
CA LEU A 19 -16.31 -6.94 -0.92
C LEU A 19 -17.01 -6.21 0.23
N THR A 20 -16.42 -5.10 0.66
CA THR A 20 -17.02 -4.19 1.62
C THR A 20 -17.49 -2.94 0.90
N ASP A 21 -18.72 -2.48 1.20
CA ASP A 21 -19.28 -1.28 0.56
C ASP A 21 -18.42 -0.04 0.83
N ARG A 22 -17.89 0.08 2.05
CA ARG A 22 -17.00 1.16 2.47
C ARG A 22 -15.75 1.29 1.59
N ASP A 23 -15.01 0.20 1.40
CA ASP A 23 -13.75 0.26 0.64
C ASP A 23 -14.05 0.45 -0.86
N ALA A 24 -15.19 -0.05 -1.34
CA ALA A 24 -15.65 0.17 -2.71
C ALA A 24 -16.02 1.64 -2.95
N ASP A 25 -16.71 2.27 -1.99
CA ASP A 25 -17.04 3.70 -2.00
C ASP A 25 -15.78 4.57 -1.97
N GLU A 26 -14.78 4.23 -1.16
CA GLU A 26 -13.49 4.93 -1.14
C GLU A 26 -12.78 4.86 -2.50
N TRP A 27 -12.74 3.68 -3.12
CA TRP A 27 -12.15 3.53 -4.46
C TRP A 27 -12.93 4.31 -5.52
N LYS A 28 -14.26 4.26 -5.51
CA LYS A 28 -15.10 5.06 -6.42
C LYS A 28 -14.84 6.55 -6.25
N ALA A 29 -14.79 7.05 -5.02
CA ALA A 29 -14.51 8.45 -4.74
C ALA A 29 -13.14 8.88 -5.28
N ARG A 30 -12.10 8.06 -5.07
CA ARG A 30 -10.76 8.36 -5.58
C ARG A 30 -10.69 8.36 -7.10
N VAL A 31 -11.31 7.40 -7.77
CA VAL A 31 -11.35 7.36 -9.24
C VAL A 31 -12.09 8.58 -9.78
N ASN A 32 -13.24 8.92 -9.19
CA ASN A 32 -14.01 10.11 -9.58
C ASN A 32 -13.21 11.40 -9.40
N ASP A 33 -12.44 11.52 -8.31
CA ASP A 33 -11.58 12.68 -8.09
C ASP A 33 -10.47 12.79 -9.15
N VAL A 34 -9.83 11.66 -9.50
CA VAL A 34 -8.83 11.61 -10.56
C VAL A 34 -9.40 12.03 -11.91
N LEU A 35 -10.61 11.58 -12.23
CA LEU A 35 -11.30 11.93 -13.47
C LEU A 35 -11.81 13.37 -13.49
N ALA A 36 -12.19 13.93 -12.36
CA ALA A 36 -12.65 15.31 -12.26
C ALA A 36 -11.50 16.31 -12.44
N ARG A 37 -10.28 15.97 -11.97
CA ARG A 37 -9.12 16.88 -11.95
C ARG A 37 -7.84 16.21 -12.44
N PRO A 38 -7.81 15.69 -13.68
CA PRO A 38 -6.67 14.90 -14.16
C PRO A 38 -5.39 15.73 -14.29
N SER A 39 -5.48 17.00 -14.69
CA SER A 39 -4.29 17.84 -14.86
C SER A 39 -3.62 18.16 -13.53
N GLU A 40 -4.38 18.35 -12.45
CA GLU A 40 -3.84 18.58 -11.09
C GLU A 40 -3.06 17.36 -10.62
N HIS A 41 -3.64 16.17 -10.79
CA HIS A 41 -2.98 14.92 -10.40
C HIS A 41 -1.75 14.63 -11.24
N LEU A 42 -1.80 14.84 -12.56
CA LEU A 42 -0.64 14.67 -13.45
C LEU A 42 0.52 15.61 -13.10
N ASN A 43 0.22 16.84 -12.70
CA ASN A 43 1.23 17.82 -12.30
C ASN A 43 1.57 17.76 -10.79
N SER A 44 0.99 16.82 -10.05
CA SER A 44 1.25 16.70 -8.62
C SER A 44 2.70 16.28 -8.33
N LYS A 45 3.34 17.02 -7.43
CA LYS A 45 4.69 16.78 -6.94
C LYS A 45 4.70 17.00 -5.42
N SER A 46 5.44 16.18 -4.70
CA SER A 46 5.65 16.36 -3.26
C SER A 46 6.39 17.69 -2.97
N PRO A 47 6.13 18.33 -1.83
CA PRO A 47 6.79 19.57 -1.44
C PRO A 47 8.30 19.35 -1.20
N GLU A 48 9.10 20.42 -1.20
CA GLU A 48 10.54 20.33 -0.94
C GLU A 48 10.86 19.85 0.49
N SER A 49 9.93 20.00 1.43
CA SER A 49 10.02 19.48 2.80
C SER A 49 9.64 18.00 2.93
N SER A 50 9.42 17.29 1.81
CA SER A 50 9.11 15.87 1.82
C SER A 50 10.33 15.01 2.19
N GLN A 51 10.05 13.90 2.85
CA GLN A 51 11.05 12.96 3.33
C GLN A 51 11.37 11.89 2.28
N PRO A 52 12.60 11.34 2.28
CA PRO A 52 12.94 10.24 1.39
C PRO A 52 12.21 8.94 1.78
N TRP A 53 12.15 8.03 0.83
CA TRP A 53 11.72 6.64 1.08
C TRP A 53 12.78 5.92 1.91
N ILE A 54 12.39 5.26 3.01
CA ILE A 54 13.36 4.51 3.83
C ILE A 54 13.68 3.15 3.22
N ASN A 55 12.73 2.57 2.48
CA ASN A 55 12.94 1.34 1.75
C ASN A 55 13.42 1.59 0.33
N SER A 56 14.52 0.95 -0.07
CA SER A 56 15.01 1.01 -1.45
C SER A 56 14.05 0.31 -2.41
N LEU A 57 13.82 0.91 -3.58
CA LEU A 57 13.02 0.35 -4.66
C LEU A 57 13.56 -1.02 -5.10
N TRP A 58 14.88 -1.15 -5.24
CA TRP A 58 15.53 -2.40 -5.69
C TRP A 58 15.71 -3.44 -4.58
N GLY A 59 15.31 -3.12 -3.34
CA GLY A 59 15.32 -4.04 -2.21
C GLY A 59 14.14 -5.02 -2.20
N CYS A 60 13.52 -5.29 -3.34
CA CYS A 60 12.27 -6.05 -3.45
C CYS A 60 12.40 -7.55 -3.15
N PHE A 61 13.62 -8.11 -3.15
CA PHE A 61 13.88 -9.50 -2.76
C PHE A 61 13.93 -9.72 -1.24
N MET A 62 13.84 -8.65 -0.45
CA MET A 62 13.92 -8.70 1.02
C MET A 62 12.72 -7.96 1.64
N PRO A 63 11.81 -8.66 2.34
CA PRO A 63 11.80 -10.11 2.62
C PRO A 63 11.33 -10.96 1.43
N ILE A 64 11.90 -12.16 1.29
CA ILE A 64 11.64 -13.05 0.14
C ILE A 64 10.18 -13.50 0.05
N ASP A 65 9.51 -13.71 1.19
CA ASP A 65 8.10 -14.12 1.21
C ASP A 65 7.19 -13.08 0.56
N THR A 66 7.45 -11.80 0.84
CA THR A 66 6.67 -10.70 0.23
C THR A 66 7.01 -10.56 -1.24
N CYS A 67 8.26 -10.79 -1.65
CA CYS A 67 8.65 -10.85 -3.06
C CYS A 67 7.85 -11.94 -3.80
N LEU A 68 7.83 -13.16 -3.27
CA LEU A 68 7.15 -14.31 -3.88
C LEU A 68 5.64 -14.11 -3.94
N ILE A 69 5.01 -13.64 -2.86
CA ILE A 69 3.57 -13.33 -2.84
C ILE A 69 3.25 -12.24 -3.86
N THR A 70 4.06 -11.18 -3.93
CA THR A 70 3.84 -10.09 -4.90
C THR A 70 4.04 -10.55 -6.34
N CYS A 71 4.98 -11.47 -6.57
CA CYS A 71 5.23 -12.06 -7.88
C CYS A 71 4.06 -12.93 -8.35
N CYS A 72 3.57 -13.83 -7.50
CA CYS A 72 2.53 -14.78 -7.87
C CYS A 72 1.11 -14.18 -7.79
N VAL A 73 0.85 -13.33 -6.79
CA VAL A 73 -0.47 -12.79 -6.47
C VAL A 73 -0.34 -11.32 -6.04
N PRO A 74 0.03 -10.39 -6.95
CA PRO A 74 0.29 -8.99 -6.62
C PRO A 74 -0.90 -8.29 -5.94
N CYS A 75 -2.14 -8.72 -6.24
CA CYS A 75 -3.36 -8.17 -5.63
C CYS A 75 -3.37 -8.32 -4.09
N VAL A 76 -2.78 -9.40 -3.56
CA VAL A 76 -2.77 -9.65 -2.11
C VAL A 76 -1.85 -8.66 -1.43
N THR A 77 -0.64 -8.44 -1.98
CA THR A 77 0.28 -7.42 -1.48
C THR A 77 -0.34 -6.03 -1.57
N PHE A 78 -0.93 -5.69 -2.71
CA PHE A 78 -1.63 -4.42 -2.90
C PHE A 78 -2.75 -4.21 -1.87
N GLY A 79 -3.65 -5.20 -1.73
CA GLY A 79 -4.75 -5.15 -0.78
C GLY A 79 -4.28 -5.12 0.68
N LYS A 80 -3.17 -5.80 1.01
CA LYS A 80 -2.55 -5.77 2.34
C LYS A 80 -1.99 -4.39 2.66
N THR A 81 -1.28 -3.78 1.72
CA THR A 81 -0.73 -2.42 1.88
C THR A 81 -1.85 -1.40 2.04
N HIS A 82 -2.89 -1.45 1.21
CA HIS A 82 -4.06 -0.56 1.31
C HIS A 82 -4.74 -0.70 2.67
N HIS A 83 -5.05 -1.94 3.10
CA HIS A 83 -5.68 -2.20 4.39
C HIS A 83 -4.80 -1.70 5.54
N ARG A 84 -3.50 -2.01 5.54
CA ARG A 84 -2.58 -1.55 6.59
C ARG A 84 -2.58 -0.03 6.73
N MET A 85 -2.56 0.66 5.59
CA MET A 85 -2.56 2.12 5.54
C MET A 85 -3.86 2.75 6.07
N ARG A 86 -5.01 2.07 5.95
CA ARG A 86 -6.31 2.57 6.43
C ARG A 86 -6.68 2.11 7.84
N ASN A 87 -5.96 1.11 8.36
CA ASN A 87 -6.20 0.54 9.68
C ASN A 87 -5.05 0.81 10.67
N ASN A 88 -4.26 1.87 10.45
CA ASN A 88 -3.15 2.30 11.33
C ASN A 88 -2.20 1.13 11.69
N GLY A 89 -1.79 0.35 10.69
CA GLY A 89 -0.92 -0.81 10.90
C GLY A 89 -1.63 -2.10 11.28
N ASN A 90 -2.88 -2.05 11.71
CA ASN A 90 -3.61 -3.21 12.20
C ASN A 90 -4.02 -4.14 11.04
N LEU A 91 -3.73 -5.44 11.19
CA LEU A 91 -4.04 -6.49 10.21
C LEU A 91 -4.98 -7.58 10.78
N ASN A 92 -5.60 -7.38 11.94
CA ASN A 92 -6.45 -8.39 12.58
C ASN A 92 -7.71 -8.71 11.75
N GLU A 93 -8.22 -7.71 11.02
CA GLU A 93 -9.39 -7.82 10.15
C GLU A 93 -8.99 -7.98 8.67
N PHE A 94 -7.70 -8.14 8.38
CA PHE A 94 -7.22 -8.25 7.01
C PHE A 94 -7.64 -9.60 6.41
N SER A 95 -8.29 -9.54 5.25
CA SER A 95 -8.52 -10.68 4.37
C SER A 95 -7.62 -10.57 3.13
N PRO A 96 -6.89 -11.64 2.72
CA PRO A 96 -6.06 -11.64 1.51
C PRO A 96 -6.84 -11.30 0.24
N VAL A 97 -8.08 -11.80 0.15
CA VAL A 97 -9.03 -11.39 -0.88
C VAL A 97 -9.94 -10.35 -0.25
N ASN A 98 -9.68 -9.09 -0.57
CA ASN A 98 -10.46 -7.93 -0.15
C ASN A 98 -10.81 -7.05 -1.37
N THR A 99 -11.60 -5.99 -1.15
CA THR A 99 -12.02 -5.06 -2.20
C THR A 99 -10.85 -4.53 -3.03
N SER A 100 -9.73 -4.20 -2.40
CA SER A 100 -8.52 -3.70 -3.08
C SER A 100 -7.81 -4.77 -3.90
N CYS A 101 -7.72 -6.02 -3.43
CA CYS A 101 -7.21 -7.13 -4.27
C CYS A 101 -8.13 -7.33 -5.49
N LEU A 102 -9.45 -7.38 -5.29
CA LEU A 102 -10.39 -7.59 -6.39
C LEU A 102 -10.36 -6.45 -7.41
N LEU A 103 -10.16 -5.21 -6.95
CA LEU A 103 -9.97 -4.05 -7.82
C LEU A 103 -8.67 -4.15 -8.63
N LEU A 104 -7.56 -4.57 -8.03
CA LEU A 104 -6.32 -4.77 -8.79
C LEU A 104 -6.47 -5.92 -9.81
N CYS A 105 -7.11 -7.02 -9.42
CA CYS A 105 -7.43 -8.12 -10.35
C CYS A 105 -8.31 -7.64 -11.51
N GLY A 106 -9.40 -6.92 -11.23
CA GLY A 106 -10.31 -6.41 -12.25
C GLY A 106 -9.65 -5.40 -13.19
N SER A 107 -8.85 -4.48 -12.65
CA SER A 107 -8.09 -3.52 -13.47
C SER A 107 -7.00 -4.19 -14.32
N ALA A 108 -6.38 -5.27 -13.85
CA ALA A 108 -5.41 -6.04 -14.63
C ALA A 108 -6.03 -6.70 -15.86
N VAL A 109 -7.28 -7.17 -15.77
CA VAL A 109 -8.01 -7.77 -16.91
C VAL A 109 -8.18 -6.80 -18.08
N VAL A 110 -8.24 -5.50 -17.80
CA VAL A 110 -8.37 -4.43 -18.80
C VAL A 110 -7.05 -3.65 -19.03
N CYS A 111 -5.91 -4.20 -18.58
CA CYS A 111 -4.58 -3.59 -18.70
C CYS A 111 -4.43 -2.22 -18.00
N LEU A 112 -5.26 -1.93 -16.99
CA LEU A 112 -5.24 -0.67 -16.24
C LEU A 112 -4.68 -0.82 -14.82
N SER A 113 -4.01 -1.92 -14.49
CA SER A 113 -3.45 -2.18 -13.16
C SER A 113 -2.40 -1.14 -12.72
N VAL A 114 -1.79 -0.42 -13.66
CA VAL A 114 -0.84 0.68 -13.38
C VAL A 114 -1.51 1.82 -12.60
N VAL A 115 -2.78 2.13 -12.93
CA VAL A 115 -3.51 3.26 -12.33
C VAL A 115 -3.72 3.07 -10.82
N PRO A 116 -4.36 1.99 -10.32
CA PRO A 116 -4.56 1.83 -8.88
C PRO A 116 -3.26 1.67 -8.10
N VAL A 117 -2.21 1.08 -8.70
CA VAL A 117 -0.88 0.98 -8.07
C VAL A 117 -0.23 2.35 -7.92
N ALA A 118 -0.35 3.22 -8.93
CA ALA A 118 0.14 4.60 -8.87
C ALA A 118 -0.68 5.46 -7.89
N MET A 119 -2.02 5.31 -7.88
CA MET A 119 -2.89 6.00 -6.92
C MET A 119 -2.54 5.63 -5.47
N GLN A 120 -2.33 4.33 -5.19
CA GLN A 120 -1.91 3.90 -3.86
C GLN A 120 -0.54 4.48 -3.48
N ARG A 121 0.41 4.54 -4.42
CA ARG A 121 1.70 5.18 -4.17
C ARG A 121 1.56 6.66 -3.83
N ALA A 122 0.71 7.38 -4.56
CA ALA A 122 0.40 8.78 -4.28
C ALA A 122 -0.24 8.96 -2.89
N ASP A 123 -1.17 8.08 -2.50
CA ASP A 123 -1.77 8.07 -1.16
C ASP A 123 -0.71 7.87 -0.06
N ILE A 124 0.25 6.96 -0.27
CA ILE A 124 1.37 6.72 0.65
C ILE A 124 2.26 7.98 0.76
N ARG A 125 2.60 8.60 -0.38
CA ARG A 125 3.37 9.85 -0.40
C ARG A 125 2.66 10.97 0.36
N ALA A 126 1.35 11.12 0.15
CA ALA A 126 0.55 12.13 0.83
C ALA A 126 0.46 11.85 2.35
N LYS A 127 0.22 10.59 2.74
CA LYS A 127 0.06 10.20 4.15
C LYS A 127 1.34 10.40 4.98
N TYR A 128 2.50 10.06 4.42
CA TYR A 128 3.78 10.10 5.14
C TYR A 128 4.71 11.24 4.71
N ASN A 129 4.21 12.19 3.93
CA ASN A 129 4.98 13.30 3.37
C ASN A 129 6.25 12.83 2.65
N LEU A 130 6.13 11.89 1.70
CA LEU A 130 7.27 11.32 0.96
C LEU A 130 7.50 12.00 -0.37
N GLU A 131 8.76 12.01 -0.80
CA GLU A 131 9.17 12.52 -2.10
C GLU A 131 8.56 11.73 -3.29
N GLY A 132 8.29 12.44 -4.38
CA GLY A 132 7.83 11.85 -5.63
C GLY A 132 6.88 12.74 -6.41
N ASN A 133 6.39 12.22 -7.53
CA ASN A 133 5.40 12.87 -8.39
C ASN A 133 4.59 11.82 -9.16
N CYS A 134 3.46 12.24 -9.72
CA CYS A 134 2.54 11.34 -10.42
C CYS A 134 3.20 10.59 -11.59
N ILE A 135 4.04 11.25 -12.40
CA ILE A 135 4.73 10.61 -13.52
C ILE A 135 5.66 9.50 -13.04
N SER A 136 6.45 9.76 -11.99
CA SER A 136 7.32 8.74 -11.39
C SER A 136 6.51 7.56 -10.82
N ASP A 137 5.35 7.82 -10.22
CA ASP A 137 4.50 6.78 -9.67
C ASP A 137 3.93 5.86 -10.77
N LEU A 138 3.50 6.45 -11.90
CA LEU A 138 3.04 5.73 -13.08
C LEU A 138 4.15 4.90 -13.73
N LEU A 139 5.34 5.48 -13.90
CA LEU A 139 6.51 4.80 -14.47
C LEU A 139 6.95 3.62 -13.59
N LEU A 140 6.99 3.80 -12.27
CA LEU A 140 7.34 2.73 -11.34
C LEU A 140 6.28 1.63 -11.32
N ALA A 141 5.00 1.98 -11.37
CA ALA A 141 3.90 1.01 -11.48
C ALA A 141 3.95 0.21 -12.79
N CYS A 142 4.31 0.85 -13.91
CA CYS A 142 4.39 0.23 -15.23
C CYS A 142 5.66 -0.62 -15.43
N CYS A 143 6.83 -0.03 -15.22
CA CYS A 143 8.12 -0.65 -15.59
C CYS A 143 8.71 -1.53 -14.48
N CYS A 144 8.26 -1.36 -13.23
CA CYS A 144 8.81 -2.08 -12.09
C CYS A 144 7.73 -2.39 -11.04
N GLY A 145 6.55 -2.84 -11.49
CA GLY A 145 5.36 -3.01 -10.66
C GLY A 145 5.60 -3.86 -9.40
N LEU A 146 6.32 -4.98 -9.51
CA LEU A 146 6.66 -5.83 -8.36
C LEU A 146 7.45 -5.06 -7.32
N CYS A 147 8.58 -4.46 -7.71
CA CYS A 147 9.46 -3.81 -6.75
C CYS A 147 8.84 -2.53 -6.18
N ASN A 148 8.03 -1.83 -6.98
CA ASN A 148 7.19 -0.74 -6.50
C ASN A 148 6.20 -1.20 -5.42
N MET A 149 5.45 -2.29 -5.65
CA MET A 149 4.49 -2.81 -4.67
C MET A 149 5.16 -3.32 -3.38
N VAL A 150 6.32 -4.00 -3.50
CA VAL A 150 7.09 -4.43 -2.33
C VAL A 150 7.62 -3.23 -1.55
N GLN A 151 8.16 -2.22 -2.23
CA GLN A 151 8.62 -0.99 -1.57
C GLN A 151 7.47 -0.33 -0.79
N GLN A 152 6.28 -0.20 -1.40
CA GLN A 152 5.10 0.33 -0.74
C GLN A 152 4.68 -0.48 0.50
N ASP A 153 4.63 -1.82 0.41
CA ASP A 153 4.26 -2.67 1.55
C ASP A 153 5.23 -2.49 2.72
N LYS A 154 6.54 -2.47 2.44
CA LYS A 154 7.59 -2.27 3.46
C LYS A 154 7.52 -0.89 4.07
N GLU A 155 7.39 0.15 3.25
CA GLU A 155 7.31 1.54 3.70
C GLU A 155 6.14 1.75 4.66
N VAL A 156 4.95 1.24 4.31
CA VAL A 156 3.78 1.31 5.19
C VAL A 156 3.98 0.44 6.43
N ALA A 157 4.55 -0.76 6.31
CA ALA A 157 4.79 -1.63 7.46
C ALA A 157 5.73 -1.00 8.50
N ASP A 158 6.82 -0.40 8.06
CA ASP A 158 7.83 0.17 8.95
C ASP A 158 7.32 1.45 9.62
N ARG A 159 6.65 2.32 8.86
CA ARG A 159 6.10 3.58 9.39
C ARG A 159 4.94 3.38 10.35
N GLU A 160 4.11 2.36 10.14
CA GLU A 160 3.00 2.02 11.04
C GLU A 160 3.47 1.28 12.30
N LYS A 161 4.62 0.58 12.27
CA LYS A 161 5.21 -0.07 13.45
C LYS A 161 5.94 0.89 14.38
N GLY A 162 6.52 1.96 13.84
CA GLY A 162 7.40 2.85 14.60
C GLY A 162 7.14 4.32 14.30
N GLY A 163 5.92 4.79 14.55
CA GLY A 163 5.52 6.19 14.32
C GLY A 163 6.67 7.18 14.57
N ALA A 164 7.19 7.75 13.48
CA ALA A 164 8.38 8.58 13.37
C ALA A 164 9.74 7.89 13.70
N VAL A 165 10.30 7.17 12.73
CA VAL A 165 11.75 6.87 12.75
C VAL A 165 12.50 8.11 12.30
N GLU A 166 12.90 8.93 13.26
CA GLU A 166 13.81 10.08 13.09
C GLU A 166 15.29 9.67 13.08
N GLU A 167 15.64 8.40 12.83
CA GLU A 167 17.04 7.98 12.83
C GLU A 167 17.57 7.84 11.40
N GLN A 168 17.93 9.00 10.83
CA GLN A 168 18.82 9.08 9.68
C GLN A 168 20.15 8.38 10.00
N TYR A 169 20.65 7.60 9.04
CA TYR A 169 21.99 7.02 9.05
C TYR A 169 23.04 8.09 9.40
N GLN A 170 23.59 8.04 10.62
CA GLN A 170 24.78 8.82 10.99
C GLN A 170 25.99 8.17 10.31
N ALA A 171 26.63 8.90 9.41
CA ALA A 171 27.90 8.49 8.82
C ALA A 171 28.90 8.17 9.97
N PRO A 172 29.61 7.03 9.94
CA PRO A 172 30.59 6.72 10.96
C PRO A 172 31.64 7.83 11.02
N GLY A 173 31.83 8.41 12.21
CA GLY A 173 32.81 9.46 12.46
C GLY A 173 34.19 9.03 11.97
N GLY A 174 34.91 9.96 11.34
CA GLY A 174 36.20 9.70 10.72
C GLY A 174 37.18 8.99 11.66
N MET A 175 37.71 7.85 11.22
CA MET A 175 38.73 7.11 11.97
C MET A 175 40.05 7.89 11.94
N THR A 176 40.51 8.36 13.10
CA THR A 176 41.87 8.90 13.25
C THR A 176 42.85 7.74 13.45
N TYR A 177 43.89 7.70 12.63
CA TYR A 177 44.96 6.70 12.76
C TYR A 177 46.06 7.24 13.66
N PRO A 178 46.53 6.48 14.66
CA PRO A 178 47.67 6.90 15.46
C PRO A 178 48.94 6.91 14.60
N VAL A 179 49.61 8.06 14.58
CA VAL A 179 50.95 8.20 13.98
C VAL A 179 51.94 7.48 14.89
N LYS A 180 52.62 6.45 14.34
CA LYS A 180 53.67 5.71 15.03
C LYS A 180 54.94 6.57 15.06
N GLN A 181 55.40 6.92 16.26
CA GLN A 181 56.69 7.59 16.50
C GLN A 181 57.86 6.63 16.26
#